data_AF-A0A8H7SS40-F1
#
_entry.id   AF-A0A8H7SS40-F1
#
_cell.length_a   1.000
_cell.length_b   1.000
_cell.length_c   1.000
_cell.angle_alpha   90.00
_cell.angle_beta   90.00
_cell.angle_gamma   90.00
#
_symmetry.space_group_name_H-M   'P 1'
#
loop_
_entity.id
_entity.type
_entity.pdbx_description
1 polymer ?
#
loop_
_entity_poly.entity_id
_entity_poly.type
_entity_poly.pdbx_seq_one_letter_code
_entity_poly.pdbx_strand_id
1 'polypeptide(L)' 'MSKLILHNQEIINIVVTTLIGPEGLNVYTSRPTDWPDGTKSDVLYAPSVVSTSFPPMLVEIQHTIDQTFIDRLLN' A
#
# COMPACT_ATOMS: atom_id res chain seq x y z
N MET A 1 5.71 8.75 13.72
CA MET A 1 6.17 7.43 14.17
C MET A 1 5.23 6.29 13.78
N SER A 2 3.89 6.44 13.91
CA SER A 2 2.95 5.33 13.63
C SER A 2 3.02 4.75 12.22
N LYS A 3 3.12 5.58 11.18
CA LYS A 3 3.16 5.10 9.77
C LYS A 3 4.50 4.51 9.34
N LEU A 4 5.58 4.71 10.12
CA LEU A 4 6.90 4.18 9.79
C LEU A 4 6.92 2.64 9.80
N ILE A 5 6.07 2.03 10.63
CA ILE A 5 5.95 0.57 10.74
C ILE A 5 5.48 -0.07 9.42
N LEU A 6 4.78 0.69 8.56
CA LEU A 6 4.30 0.22 7.26
C LEU A 6 5.44 -0.03 6.26
N HIS A 7 6.64 0.47 6.53
CA HIS A 7 7.83 0.17 5.73
C HIS A 7 8.56 -1.10 6.21
N ASN A 8 8.15 -1.69 7.33
CA ASN A 8 8.74 -2.94 7.84
C ASN A 8 8.30 -4.12 6.96
N GLN A 9 9.26 -4.94 6.52
CA GLN A 9 9.00 -6.07 5.62
C GLN A 9 8.00 -7.09 6.20
N GLU A 10 7.98 -7.30 7.51
CA GLU A 10 7.01 -8.19 8.16
C GLU A 10 5.58 -7.67 8.00
N ILE A 11 5.37 -6.37 8.20
CA ILE A 11 4.05 -5.74 8.01
C ILE A 11 3.65 -5.76 6.53
N ILE A 12 4.58 -5.49 5.62
CA ILE A 12 4.35 -5.59 4.18
C ILE A 12 3.90 -7.01 3.84
N ASN A 13 4.62 -8.03 4.32
CA ASN A 13 4.30 -9.43 4.07
C ASN A 13 2.94 -9.81 4.62
N ILE A 14 2.57 -9.36 5.84
CA ILE A 14 1.24 -9.62 6.41
C ILE A 14 0.14 -9.08 5.48
N VAL A 15 0.25 -7.82 5.04
CA VAL A 15 -0.74 -7.21 4.15
C VAL A 15 -0.80 -7.94 2.81
N VAL A 16 0.36 -8.13 2.18
CA VAL A 16 0.47 -8.72 0.84
C VAL A 16 -0.04 -10.16 0.83
N THR A 17 0.37 -10.99 1.79
CA THR A 17 -0.04 -12.39 1.83
C THR A 17 -1.52 -12.56 2.16
N THR A 18 -2.12 -11.59 2.87
CA THR A 18 -3.57 -11.56 3.13
C THR A 18 -4.38 -11.27 1.85
N LEU A 19 -3.86 -10.41 0.96
CA LEU A 19 -4.59 -9.95 -0.24
C LEU A 19 -4.29 -10.78 -1.49
N ILE A 20 -3.02 -11.14 -1.69
CA ILE A 20 -2.55 -11.85 -2.88
C ILE A 20 -2.46 -13.35 -2.62
N GLY A 21 -2.00 -13.74 -1.43
CA GLY A 21 -1.69 -15.13 -1.09
C GLY A 21 -0.21 -15.36 -0.80
N PRO A 22 0.19 -16.60 -0.46
CA PRO A 22 1.56 -16.95 -0.09
C PRO A 22 2.60 -16.62 -1.16
N GLU A 23 2.22 -16.57 -2.43
CA GLU A 23 3.05 -16.18 -3.57
C GLU A 23 3.55 -14.74 -3.51
N GLY A 24 2.88 -13.86 -2.76
CA GLY A 24 3.30 -12.46 -2.59
C GLY A 24 4.36 -12.27 -1.48
N LEU A 25 4.68 -13.31 -0.72
CA LEU A 25 5.63 -13.23 0.39
C LEU A 25 7.02 -12.77 -0.10
N ASN A 26 7.56 -11.72 0.51
CA ASN A 26 8.85 -11.10 0.16
C ASN A 26 8.95 -10.58 -1.29
N VAL A 27 7.84 -10.50 -2.04
CA VAL A 27 7.84 -10.00 -3.43
C VAL A 27 7.73 -8.48 -3.47
N TYR A 28 7.11 -7.88 -2.45
CA TYR A 28 6.74 -6.48 -2.40
C TYR A 28 7.66 -5.66 -1.49
N THR A 29 7.86 -4.39 -1.88
CA THR A 29 8.55 -3.38 -1.06
C THR A 29 7.75 -2.08 -1.06
N SER A 30 7.97 -1.25 -0.04
CA SER A 30 7.43 0.12 -0.05
C SER A 30 8.11 0.99 -1.13
N ARG A 31 7.36 1.95 -1.68
CA ARG A 31 7.80 2.90 -2.70
C ARG A 31 7.47 4.34 -2.28
N PRO A 32 8.11 5.36 -2.88
CA PRO A 32 7.75 6.75 -2.67
C PRO A 32 6.26 6.99 -2.96
N THR A 33 5.65 7.89 -2.19
CA THR A 33 4.20 8.18 -2.24
C THR A 33 3.89 9.64 -2.56
N ASP A 34 4.89 10.42 -2.96
CA ASP A 34 4.71 11.78 -3.45
C ASP A 34 4.32 11.72 -4.94
N TRP A 35 3.15 12.23 -5.27
CA TRP A 35 2.57 12.15 -6.61
C TRP A 35 2.81 13.45 -7.41
N PRO A 36 2.76 13.42 -8.77
CA PRO A 36 3.04 14.61 -9.59
C PRO A 36 2.09 15.79 -9.38
N ASP A 37 0.89 15.55 -8.85
CA ASP A 37 -0.11 16.57 -8.52
C ASP A 37 0.12 17.22 -7.13
N GLY A 38 1.19 16.82 -6.43
CA GLY A 38 1.52 17.30 -5.09
C GLY A 38 0.73 16.61 -3.98
N THR A 39 -0.11 15.62 -4.29
CA THR A 39 -0.76 14.78 -3.28
C THR A 39 0.22 13.75 -2.72
N LYS A 40 -0.12 13.22 -1.56
CA LYS A 40 0.72 12.22 -0.87
C LYS A 40 -0.13 11.14 -0.23
N SER A 41 0.21 9.90 -0.54
CA SER A 41 -0.39 8.71 0.07
C SER A 41 0.40 8.21 1.28
N ASP A 42 -0.24 7.40 2.12
CA ASP A 42 0.42 6.83 3.28
C ASP A 42 1.52 5.84 2.93
N VAL A 43 1.20 4.78 2.17
CA VAL A 43 2.20 3.84 1.68
C VAL A 43 1.78 3.18 0.36
N LEU A 44 2.74 3.01 -0.54
CA LEU A 44 2.59 2.25 -1.77
C LEU A 44 3.47 1.00 -1.71
N TYR A 45 2.87 -0.18 -1.82
CA TYR A 45 3.60 -1.43 -2.00
C TYR A 45 3.61 -1.79 -3.49
N ALA A 46 4.80 -2.03 -4.03
CA ALA A 46 4.94 -2.50 -5.40
C ALA A 46 5.81 -3.76 -5.44
N PRO A 47 5.48 -4.73 -6.29
CA PRO A 47 6.32 -5.89 -6.47
C PRO A 47 7.66 -5.48 -7.09
N SER A 48 8.67 -6.31 -6.87
CA SER A 48 9.94 -6.23 -7.60
C SER A 48 9.82 -6.67 -9.07
N VAL A 49 8.76 -7.41 -9.41
CA VAL A 49 8.49 -7.95 -10.75
C VAL A 49 7.19 -7.38 -11.29
N VAL A 50 7.20 -6.85 -12.51
CA VAL A 50 5.98 -6.38 -13.19
C VAL A 50 5.18 -7.59 -13.66
N SER A 51 3.98 -7.78 -13.11
CA SER A 51 3.07 -8.86 -13.47
C SER A 51 1.63 -8.45 -13.17
N THR A 52 0.69 -8.96 -13.96
CA THR A 52 -0.76 -8.83 -13.68
C THR A 52 -1.18 -9.60 -12.44
N SER A 53 -0.43 -10.63 -12.05
CA SER A 53 -0.68 -11.42 -10.83
C SER A 53 -0.22 -10.69 -9.56
N PHE A 54 0.61 -9.66 -9.70
CA PHE A 54 1.16 -8.89 -8.60
C PHE A 54 0.91 -7.40 -8.83
N PRO A 55 -0.32 -6.91 -8.68
CA PRO A 55 -0.59 -5.48 -8.86
C PRO A 55 0.05 -4.65 -7.74
N PRO A 56 0.41 -3.38 -7.99
CA PRO A 56 0.76 -2.45 -6.92
C PRO A 56 -0.44 -2.22 -6.00
N MET A 57 -0.18 -1.98 -4.71
CA MET A 57 -1.18 -1.78 -3.67
C MET A 57 -0.95 -0.45 -2.96
N LEU A 58 -1.94 0.43 -3.05
CA LEU A 58 -1.99 1.64 -2.25
C LEU A 58 -2.70 1.34 -0.92
N VAL A 59 -2.06 1.66 0.20
CA VAL A 59 -2.62 1.41 1.55
C VAL A 59 -2.70 2.73 2.30
N GLU A 60 -3.92 3.08 2.70
CA GLU A 60 -4.22 4.30 3.47
C GLU A 60 -4.68 3.92 4.88
N ILE A 61 -4.09 4.54 5.91
CA ILE A 61 -4.43 4.26 7.30
C ILE A 61 -5.16 5.46 7.89
N GLN A 62 -6.44 5.27 8.19
CA GLN A 62 -7.30 6.27 8.81
C GLN A 62 -7.88 5.79 10.13
N HIS A 63 -8.00 6.70 11.09
CA HIS A 63 -8.70 6.43 12.35
C HIS A 63 -10.21 6.24 12.12
N THR A 64 -10.79 7.05 11.25
CA THR A 64 -12.20 7.02 10.89
C THR A 64 -12.29 6.93 9.37
N ILE A 65 -13.03 5.94 8.88
CA ILE A 65 -13.35 5.80 7.46
C ILE A 65 -14.81 6.22 7.31
N ASP A 66 -15.03 7.40 6.70
CA ASP A 66 -16.36 7.89 6.34
C ASP A 66 -16.51 7.98 4.82
N GLN A 67 -17.73 8.23 4.36
CA GLN A 67 -18.02 8.31 2.93
C GLN A 67 -17.21 9.43 2.26
N THR A 68 -17.07 10.57 2.94
CA THR A 68 -16.28 11.71 2.46
C THR A 68 -14.83 11.33 2.16
N PHE A 69 -14.21 10.53 3.05
CA PHE A 69 -12.87 10.01 2.86
C PHE A 69 -12.79 9.06 1.66
N ILE A 70 -13.75 8.14 1.53
CA ILE A 70 -13.82 7.20 0.40
C ILE A 70 -13.98 7.95 -0.92
N ASP A 71 -14.89 8.92 -0.97
CA ASP A 71 -15.15 9.71 -2.18
C ASP A 71 -13.92 10.50 -2.62
N ARG A 72 -13.14 11.06 -1.68
CA ARG A 72 -11.87 11.73 -1.99
C ARG A 72 -10.81 10.77 -2.53
N LEU A 73 -10.87 9.48 -2.16
CA LEU A 73 -9.88 8.50 -2.61
C LEU A 73 -10.19 7.97 -4.02
N LEU A 74 -11.47 7.92 -4.39
CA LEU A 74 -11.94 7.34 -5.65
C LEU A 74 -12.17 8.35 -6.77
N ASN A 75 -12.28 9.65 -6.45
CA ASN A 75 -12.53 10.74 -7.40
C ASN A 75 -11.30 11.63 -7.56
#